data_AF-A0A958J301-F1
#
_entry.id   AF-A0A958J301-F1
#
_cell.length_a   1.000
_cell.length_b   1.000
_cell.length_c   1.000
_cell.angle_alpha   90.00
_cell.angle_beta   90.00
_cell.angle_gamma   90.00
#
_symmetry.space_group_name_H-M   'P 1'
#
loop_
_entity.id
_entity.type
_entity.pdbx_description
1 polymer ?
#
loop_
_entity_poly.entity_id
_entity_poly.type
_entity_poly.pdbx_seq_one_letter_code
_entity_poly.pdbx_strand_id
1 'polypeptide(L)' 'MKFVTIGKKVVIADSCSIGNCIIGDHVKIGRGVIIDDGVTIGAHCIVKAGCIIGNNSTIGS' A
#
# COMPACT_ATOMS: atom_id res chain seq x y z
N MET A 1 0.55 6.21 18.09
CA MET A 1 -0.65 5.64 17.43
C MET A 1 -0.28 5.32 16.00
N LYS A 2 -0.62 4.11 15.51
CA LYS A 2 -0.44 3.75 14.09
C LYS A 2 -1.74 4.08 13.36
N PHE A 3 -1.69 4.84 12.27
CA PHE A 3 -2.83 5.20 11.45
C PHE A 3 -2.54 4.85 9.99
N VAL A 4 -3.29 3.89 9.46
CA VAL A 4 -3.32 3.63 8.03
C VAL A 4 -4.29 4.62 7.39
N THR A 5 -3.82 5.32 6.35
CA THR A 5 -4.68 6.17 5.52
C THR A 5 -4.92 5.47 4.18
N ILE A 6 -6.18 5.20 3.85
CA ILE A 6 -6.59 4.59 2.58
C ILE A 6 -7.44 5.59 1.82
N GLY A 7 -7.00 5.92 0.61
CA GLY A 7 -7.71 6.78 -0.33
C GLY A 7 -8.96 6.14 -0.91
N LYS A 8 -9.58 6.85 -1.85
CA LYS A 8 -10.80 6.41 -2.53
C LYS A 8 -10.49 5.34 -3.58
N LYS A 9 -11.41 4.38 -3.73
CA LYS A 9 -11.36 3.34 -4.77
C LYS A 9 -10.06 2.51 -4.74
N VAL A 10 -9.52 2.30 -3.54
CA VAL A 10 -8.40 1.38 -3.32
C VAL A 10 -8.92 -0.05 -3.31
N VAL A 11 -8.21 -0.96 -3.98
CA VAL A 11 -8.48 -2.38 -3.94
C VAL A 11 -7.31 -3.08 -3.29
N ILE A 12 -7.59 -3.85 -2.24
CA ILE A 12 -6.60 -4.65 -1.51
C ILE A 12 -7.03 -6.10 -1.63
N ALA A 13 -6.22 -6.92 -2.31
CA ALA A 13 -6.48 -8.33 -2.46
C ALA A 13 -6.24 -9.09 -1.14
N ASP A 14 -6.60 -10.36 -1.13
CA ASP A 14 -6.46 -11.21 0.05
C ASP A 14 -5.01 -11.41 0.50
N SER A 15 -4.86 -11.81 1.76
CA SER A 15 -3.58 -12.18 2.38
C SER A 15 -2.53 -11.07 2.41
N CYS A 16 -2.93 -9.79 2.35
CA CYS A 16 -2.01 -8.68 2.48
C CYS A 16 -1.72 -8.32 3.95
N SER A 17 -0.50 -7.87 4.23
CA SER A 17 -0.13 -7.27 5.51
C SER A 17 0.14 -5.78 5.31
N ILE A 18 -0.52 -4.93 6.10
CA ILE A 18 -0.45 -3.47 5.95
C ILE A 18 -0.07 -2.84 7.29
N GLY A 19 1.14 -2.30 7.34
CA GLY A 19 1.67 -1.47 8.42
C GLY A 19 1.17 -0.03 8.34
N ASN A 20 1.75 0.86 9.14
CA ASN A 20 1.41 2.28 9.22
C ASN A 20 1.80 3.03 7.93
N CYS A 21 0.89 3.09 6.96
CA CYS A 21 1.18 3.64 5.64
C CYS A 21 0.10 4.60 5.14
N ILE A 22 0.43 5.33 4.07
CA ILE A 22 -0.49 6.18 3.32
C ILE A 22 -0.67 5.56 1.94
N ILE A 23 -1.91 5.28 1.56
CA ILE A 23 -2.28 4.73 0.26
C ILE A 23 -3.18 5.74 -0.45
N GLY A 24 -2.73 6.26 -1.59
CA GLY A 24 -3.46 7.22 -2.41
C GLY A 24 -4.68 6.64 -3.13
N ASP A 25 -5.39 7.51 -3.86
CA ASP A 25 -6.60 7.13 -4.58
C ASP A 25 -6.32 6.18 -5.76
N HIS A 26 -7.29 5.31 -6.08
CA HIS A 26 -7.23 4.38 -7.23
C HIS A 26 -6.03 3.41 -7.21
N VAL A 27 -5.48 3.09 -6.04
CA VAL A 27 -4.39 2.11 -5.90
C VAL A 27 -4.93 0.68 -5.94
N LYS A 28 -4.20 -0.23 -6.61
CA LYS A 28 -4.48 -1.67 -6.59
C LYS A 28 -3.34 -2.43 -5.95
N ILE A 29 -3.63 -3.18 -4.90
CA ILE A 29 -2.68 -4.03 -4.18
C ILE A 29 -3.03 -5.49 -4.46
N GLY A 30 -2.10 -6.21 -5.08
CA GLY A 30 -2.22 -7.64 -5.39
C GLY A 30 -2.12 -8.55 -4.17
N ARG A 31 -2.48 -9.82 -4.35
CA ARG A 31 -2.52 -10.82 -3.27
C ARG A 31 -1.17 -10.97 -2.59
N GLY A 32 -1.17 -11.15 -1.26
CA GLY A 32 0.06 -11.50 -0.53
C GLY A 32 1.09 -10.37 -0.45
N VAL A 33 0.68 -9.12 -0.67
CA VAL A 33 1.59 -7.97 -0.56
C VAL A 33 1.85 -7.63 0.89
N ILE A 34 3.10 -7.29 1.20
CA ILE A 34 3.52 -6.78 2.52
C ILE A 34 3.90 -5.31 2.36
N ILE A 35 3.26 -4.46 3.15
CA ILE A 35 3.53 -3.02 3.22
C ILE A 35 3.99 -2.72 4.64
N ASP A 36 5.26 -2.33 4.79
CA ASP A 36 5.84 -1.99 6.08
C ASP A 36 5.43 -0.58 6.58
N ASP A 37 5.89 -0.22 7.78
CA ASP A 37 5.61 1.07 8.40
C ASP A 37 6.32 2.23 7.66
N GLY A 38 5.66 3.39 7.63
CA GLY A 38 6.19 4.61 7.01
C GLY A 38 6.09 4.64 5.49
N VAL A 39 5.44 3.67 4.86
CA VAL A 39 5.30 3.62 3.40
C VAL A 39 4.28 4.65 2.90
N THR A 40 4.58 5.30 1.77
CA THR A 40 3.62 6.13 1.02
C THR A 40 3.46 5.58 -0.39
N ILE A 41 2.23 5.27 -0.79
CA ILE A 41 1.87 4.86 -2.15
C ILE A 41 1.03 5.96 -2.77
N GLY A 42 1.52 6.56 -3.86
CA GLY A 42 0.84 7.59 -4.63
C GLY A 42 -0.40 7.08 -5.35
N ALA A 43 -1.25 8.01 -5.79
CA ALA A 43 -2.47 7.67 -6.51
C ALA A 43 -2.17 6.90 -7.81
N HIS A 44 -3.13 6.09 -8.26
CA HIS A 44 -3.07 5.30 -9.50
C HIS A 44 -1.94 4.25 -9.59
N CYS A 45 -1.27 3.96 -8.48
CA CYS A 45 -0.24 2.92 -8.44
C CYS A 45 -0.83 1.50 -8.43
N ILE A 46 -0.07 0.54 -8.96
CA ILE A 46 -0.40 -0.89 -8.92
C ILE A 46 0.76 -1.64 -8.28
N VAL A 47 0.51 -2.28 -7.14
CA VAL A 47 1.45 -3.17 -6.47
C VAL A 47 1.09 -4.60 -6.85
N LYS A 48 2.01 -5.32 -7.50
CA LYS A 48 1.76 -6.69 -7.97
C LYS A 48 1.77 -7.68 -6.80
N ALA A 49 1.13 -8.84 -7.02
CA ALA A 49 1.05 -9.89 -6.00
C ALA A 49 2.42 -10.35 -5.52
N GLY A 50 2.55 -10.60 -4.21
CA GLY A 50 3.79 -11.04 -3.56
C GLY A 50 4.88 -9.97 -3.41
N CYS A 51 4.61 -8.71 -3.77
CA CYS A 51 5.58 -7.64 -3.53
C CYS A 51 5.72 -7.31 -2.03
N ILE A 52 6.92 -6.91 -1.64
CA ILE A 52 7.23 -6.40 -0.31
C ILE A 52 7.71 -4.95 -0.48
N ILE A 53 7.07 -4.03 0.23
CA ILE A 53 7.46 -2.61 0.27
C ILE A 53 8.05 -2.34 1.65
N GLY A 54 9.36 -2.12 1.69
CA GLY A 54 10.10 -1.90 2.93
C GLY A 54 9.83 -0.55 3.58
N ASN A 55 10.18 -0.44 4.86
CA ASN A 55 9.94 0.73 5.70
C ASN A 55 10.37 2.06 5.03
N ASN A 56 9.58 3.12 5.26
CA ASN A 56 9.86 4.49 4.79
C ASN A 56 10.01 4.66 3.26
N SER A 57 9.51 3.70 2.47
CA SER A 57 9.56 3.78 1.01
C SER A 57 8.43 4.63 0.45
N THR A 58 8.68 5.27 -0.70
CA THR A 58 7.65 5.97 -1.48
C THR A 58 7.52 5.34 -2.86
N ILE A 59 6.30 5.05 -3.29
CA ILE A 59 5.98 4.52 -4.63
C ILE A 59 5.04 5.51 -5.33
N GLY A 60 5.38 5.90 -6.55
CA GLY A 60 4.60 6.85 -7.34
C GLY A 60 4.88 8.30 -6.92
N SER A 61 5.03 9.18 -7.92
CA SER A 61 5.29 10.62 -7.77
C SER A 61 4.13 11.43 -8.32
#